data_AF-X0YDT7-F1
#
_entry.id   AF-X0YDT7-F1
#
_cell.length_a   1.000
_cell.length_b   1.000
_cell.length_c   1.000
_cell.angle_alpha   90.00
_cell.angle_beta   90.00
_cell.angle_gamma   90.00
#
_symmetry.space_group_name_H-M   'P 1'
#
loop_
_entity.id
_entity.type
_entity.pdbx_description
1 polymer ?
#
loop_
_entity_poly.entity_id
_entity_poly.type
_entity_poly.pdbx_seq_one_letter_code
_entity_poly.pdbx_strand_id
1 'polypeptide(L)' 'PVYQNRFKEILKAVEEAERKGDSPEKIARLVERIINTESPRLRYRVGPSSTLIGLKHFIPERIVEKIMTRYYSSNLK' A
#
# COMPACT_ATOMS: atom_id res chain seq x y z
N PRO A 1 18.13 -25.36 -0.67
CA PRO A 1 17.45 -25.26 -1.99
C PRO A 1 16.09 -24.53 -1.95
N VAL A 2 15.14 -24.90 -1.07
CA VAL A 2 13.78 -24.30 -1.02
C VAL A 2 13.79 -22.78 -0.74
N TYR A 3 14.66 -22.32 0.16
CA TYR A 3 14.81 -20.89 0.46
C TYR A 3 15.24 -20.06 -0.76
N GLN A 4 16.16 -20.60 -1.57
CA GLN A 4 16.72 -19.90 -2.73
C GLN A 4 15.67 -19.65 -3.82
N ASN A 5 14.76 -20.60 -4.04
CA ASN A 5 13.68 -20.45 -5.00
C ASN A 5 12.68 -19.38 -4.54
N ARG A 6 12.27 -19.43 -3.26
CA ARG A 6 11.35 -18.45 -2.68
C ARG A 6 11.96 -17.03 -2.66
N PHE A 7 13.26 -16.93 -2.38
CA PHE A 7 13.97 -15.65 -2.42
C PHE A 7 13.97 -15.04 -3.83
N LYS A 8 14.23 -15.84 -4.87
CA LYS A 8 14.20 -15.37 -6.27
C LYS A 8 12.82 -14.89 -6.69
N GLU A 9 11.75 -15.57 -6.27
CA GLU A 9 10.38 -15.14 -6.56
C GLU A 9 10.04 -13.81 -5.89
N ILE A 10 10.42 -13.64 -4.61
CA ILE A 10 10.23 -12.38 -3.88
C ILE A 10 11.04 -11.26 -4.55
N LEU A 11 12.30 -11.51 -4.90
CA LEU A 11 13.17 -10.53 -5.53
C LEU A 11 12.57 -10.04 -6.86
N LYS A 12 12.06 -10.96 -7.68
CA LYS A 12 11.38 -10.61 -8.94
C LYS A 12 10.13 -9.76 -8.70
N ALA A 13 9.33 -10.09 -7.69
CA ALA A 13 8.15 -9.29 -7.33
C ALA A 13 8.53 -7.87 -6.86
N VAL A 14 9.63 -7.73 -6.12
CA VAL A 14 10.17 -6.43 -5.68
C VAL A 14 10.66 -5.62 -6.87
N GLU A 15 11.46 -6.21 -7.77
CA GLU A 15 11.94 -5.52 -8.97
C GLU A 15 10.80 -5.05 -9.87
N GLU A 16 9.75 -5.87 -10.05
CA GLU A 16 8.57 -5.47 -10.80
C GLU A 16 7.79 -4.34 -10.12
N ALA A 17 7.74 -4.33 -8.78
CA ALA A 17 7.11 -3.25 -8.02
C ALA A 17 7.90 -1.94 -8.10
N GLU A 18 9.24 -2.00 -8.06
CA GLU A 18 10.12 -0.83 -8.23
C GLU A 18 9.98 -0.21 -9.62
N ARG A 19 9.94 -1.04 -10.68
CA ARG A 19 9.74 -0.57 -12.05
C ARG A 19 8.37 0.08 -12.27
N LYS A 20 7.36 -0.32 -11.50
CA LYS A 20 6.00 0.24 -11.52
C LYS A 20 5.81 1.34 -10.47
N GLY A 21 6.88 1.77 -9.81
CA GLY A 21 6.85 2.81 -8.78
C GLY A 21 6.33 4.13 -9.31
N ASP A 22 5.66 4.89 -8.43
CA ASP A 22 5.18 6.24 -8.71
C ASP A 22 6.39 7.18 -8.93
N SER A 23 6.24 8.23 -9.74
CA SER A 23 7.37 9.09 -10.07
C SER A 23 7.85 9.91 -8.85
N PRO A 24 9.18 10.10 -8.70
CA PRO A 24 9.76 10.74 -7.52
C PRO A 24 9.35 12.22 -7.34
N GLU A 25 8.94 12.87 -8.42
CA GLU A 25 8.44 14.25 -8.45
C GLU A 25 7.28 14.47 -7.48
N LYS A 26 6.45 13.44 -7.26
CA LYS A 26 5.31 13.52 -6.34
C LYS A 26 5.75 13.70 -4.90
N ILE A 27 6.83 13.03 -4.48
CA ILE A 27 7.43 13.21 -3.16
C ILE A 27 8.14 14.57 -3.09
N ALA A 28 8.89 14.94 -4.13
CA ALA A 28 9.61 16.22 -4.17
C ALA A 28 8.67 17.42 -3.97
N ARG A 29 7.55 17.47 -4.70
CA ARG A 29 6.52 18.52 -4.55
C ARG A 29 5.85 18.52 -3.17
N LEU A 30 5.69 17.35 -2.55
CA LEU A 30 5.17 17.29 -1.19
C LEU A 30 6.17 17.93 -0.22
N VAL A 31 7.44 17.56 -0.30
CA VAL A 31 8.50 18.08 0.58
C VAL A 31 8.64 19.58 0.42
N GLU A 32 8.64 20.08 -0.82
CA GLU A 32 8.63 21.52 -1.11
C GLU A 32 7.48 22.25 -0.39
N ARG A 33 6.26 21.68 -0.44
CA ARG A 33 5.12 22.27 0.26
C ARG A 33 5.29 22.24 1.78
N ILE A 34 5.81 21.16 2.34
CA ILE A 34 6.01 21.00 3.79
C ILE A 34 6.98 22.05 4.32
N ILE A 35 8.10 22.26 3.62
CA ILE A 35 9.14 23.22 4.04
C ILE A 35 8.59 24.66 4.03
N ASN A 36 7.67 24.97 3.12
CA ASN A 36 7.05 26.30 3.01
C ASN A 36 5.78 26.48 3.87
N THR A 37 5.40 25.50 4.70
CA THR A 37 4.21 25.59 5.55
C THR A 37 4.60 26.01 6.97
N GLU A 38 3.97 27.05 7.52
CA GLU A 38 4.28 27.57 8.87
C GLU A 38 4.07 26.55 10.00
N SER A 39 3.05 25.70 9.89
CA SER A 39 2.75 24.62 10.84
C SER A 39 2.50 23.30 10.12
N PRO A 40 3.56 22.58 9.72
CA PRO A 40 3.43 21.34 8.99
C PRO A 40 2.90 20.21 9.88
N ARG A 41 2.19 19.26 9.27
CA ARG A 41 1.67 18.08 9.97
C ARG A 41 2.80 17.06 10.18
N LEU A 42 2.74 16.27 11.25
CA LEU A 42 3.76 15.25 11.52
C LEU A 42 3.77 14.11 10.48
N ARG A 43 2.63 13.83 9.82
CA ARG A 43 2.49 12.67 8.93
C ARG A 43 1.77 13.06 7.64
N TYR A 44 2.36 12.68 6.52
CA TYR A 44 1.80 12.85 5.18
C TYR A 44 1.66 11.50 4.50
N ARG A 45 0.58 11.37 3.73
CA ARG A 45 0.25 10.18 2.93
C ARG A 45 0.58 10.52 1.48
N VAL A 46 1.50 9.78 0.86
CA VAL A 46 1.89 9.95 -0.56
C VAL A 46 1.93 8.59 -1.25
N GLY A 47 1.57 8.60 -2.53
CA GLY A 47 1.51 7.41 -3.39
C GLY A 47 0.09 6.82 -3.53
N PRO A 48 -0.09 5.88 -4.46
CA PRO A 48 -1.41 5.34 -4.84
C PRO A 48 -2.06 4.49 -3.75
N SER A 49 -1.25 3.83 -2.90
CA SER A 49 -1.72 3.02 -1.77
C SER A 49 -2.05 3.84 -0.52
N SER A 50 -1.75 5.13 -0.53
CA SER A 50 -1.86 5.97 0.66
C SER A 50 -3.32 6.26 1.06
N THR A 51 -4.25 6.22 0.10
CA THR A 51 -5.70 6.32 0.33
C THR A 51 -6.26 5.09 1.06
N LEU A 52 -5.72 3.90 0.76
CA LEU A 52 -6.16 2.64 1.36
C LEU A 52 -5.86 2.56 2.86
N ILE A 53 -4.77 3.21 3.31
CA ILE A 53 -4.41 3.31 4.72
C ILE A 53 -5.46 4.10 5.51
N GLY A 54 -6.06 5.13 4.90
CA GLY A 54 -7.17 5.88 5.51
C GLY A 54 -8.48 5.08 5.51
N LEU A 55 -8.73 4.35 4.42
CA LEU A 55 -9.97 3.58 4.24
C LEU A 55 -10.12 2.45 5.26
N LYS A 56 -9.02 1.83 5.72
CA LYS A 56 -9.04 0.79 6.77
C LYS A 56 -9.74 1.26 8.06
N HIS A 57 -9.71 2.55 8.37
CA HIS A 57 -10.35 3.09 9.56
C HIS A 57 -11.87 3.30 9.38
N PHE A 58 -12.33 3.48 8.15
CA PHE A 58 -13.74 3.73 7.85
C PHE A 58 -14.53 2.47 7.53
N ILE A 59 -13.87 1.36 7.24
CA ILE A 59 -14.57 0.09 6.98
C ILE A 59 -14.97 -0.53 8.31
N PRO A 60 -16.28 -0.69 8.60
CA PRO A 60 -16.74 -1.42 9.77
C PRO A 60 -16.30 -2.88 9.66
N GLU A 61 -15.86 -3.45 10.78
CA GLU A 61 -15.33 -4.82 10.86
C GLU A 61 -16.28 -5.87 10.27
N ARG A 62 -17.60 -5.68 10.45
CA ARG A 62 -18.66 -6.53 9.90
C ARG A 62 -18.65 -6.64 8.37
N ILE A 63 -18.21 -5.60 7.66
CA ILE A 63 -18.10 -5.63 6.19
C ILE A 63 -16.91 -6.48 5.77
N VAL A 64 -15.78 -6.33 6.45
CA VAL A 64 -14.57 -7.14 6.21
C VAL A 64 -14.88 -8.61 6.45
N GLU A 65 -15.52 -8.92 7.58
CA GLU A 65 -15.92 -10.28 7.94
C GLU A 65 -16.84 -10.88 6.87
N LYS A 66 -17.87 -10.15 6.42
CA LYS A 66 -18.79 -10.63 5.38
C LYS A 66 -18.11 -10.87 4.02
N ILE A 67 -17.15 -10.02 3.64
CA ILE A 67 -16.35 -10.21 2.41
C ILE A 67 -15.47 -11.45 2.54
N MET A 68 -14.80 -11.63 3.68
CA MET A 68 -13.97 -12.80 3.95
C MET A 68 -14.79 -14.08 3.95
N THR A 69 -15.92 -14.13 4.67
CA THR A 69 -16.82 -15.30 4.69
C THR A 69 -17.29 -15.64 3.28
N ARG A 70 -17.66 -14.65 2.47
CA ARG A 70 -18.09 -14.88 1.09
C ARG A 70 -16.94 -15.38 0.21
N TYR A 71 -15.76 -14.81 0.34
CA TYR A 71 -14.58 -15.20 -0.44
C TYR A 71 -14.14 -16.64 -0.11
N TYR A 72 -14.03 -16.99 1.17
CA TYR A 72 -13.66 -18.33 1.61
C TYR A 72 -14.76 -19.36 1.36
N SER A 73 -16.03 -19.03 1.60
CA SER A 73 -17.15 -19.94 1.31
C SER A 73 -17.32 -20.20 -0.20
N SER A 74 -16.89 -19.27 -1.06
CA SER A 74 -16.94 -19.47 -2.52
C SER A 74 -15.78 -20.31 -3.07
N ASN A 75 -14.64 -20.37 -2.36
CA ASN A 75 -13.47 -21.19 -2.72
C ASN A 75 -13.49 -22.60 -2.11
N LEU A 76 -14.54 -22.92 -1.33
CA LEU A 76 -14.77 -24.24 -0.70
C LEU A 76 -15.83 -25.07 -1.46
N LYS A 77 -16.13 -24.73 -2.72
CA LYS A 77 -17.02 -25.50 -3.59
C LYS A 77 -16.27 -26.14 -4.74
#